data_AF-A0A3L7X9D9-F1
#
_entry.id   AF-A0A3L7X9D9-F1
#
_cell.length_a   1.000
_cell.length_b   1.000
_cell.length_c   1.000
_cell.angle_alpha   90.00
_cell.angle_beta   90.00
_cell.angle_gamma   90.00
#
_symmetry.space_group_name_H-M   'P 1'
#
loop_
_entity.id
_entity.type
_entity.pdbx_description
1 polymer ?
#
loop_
_entity_poly.entity_id
_entity_poly.type
_entity_poly.pdbx_seq_one_letter_code
_entity_poly.pdbx_strand_id
1 'polypeptide(L)' 'MAEETLTLEGKITETLPNANFRVELENGHNVLAYLSGKMRKYYIRVLLGDKVKVEMSP' A
#
# COMPACT_ATOMS: atom_id res chain seq x y z
N MET A 1 6.35 -20.22 -11.54
CA MET A 1 5.12 -20.20 -10.73
C MET A 1 4.58 -18.79 -10.83
N ALA A 2 3.42 -18.59 -11.48
CA ALA A 2 2.79 -17.28 -11.50
C ALA A 2 2.12 -17.09 -10.14
N GLU A 3 2.79 -16.40 -9.22
CA GLU A 3 2.12 -15.91 -8.01
C GLU A 3 1.12 -14.84 -8.48
N GLU A 4 -0.16 -15.21 -8.55
CA GLU A 4 -1.25 -14.30 -8.83
C GLU A 4 -1.33 -13.30 -7.67
N THR A 5 -0.63 -12.17 -7.82
CA THR A 5 -0.69 -11.06 -6.87
C THR A 5 -2.03 -10.36 -7.04
N LEU A 6 -2.88 -10.45 -6.01
CA LEU A 6 -4.14 -9.74 -6.00
C LEU A 6 -3.85 -8.26 -5.82
N THR A 7 -4.21 -7.47 -6.83
CA THR A 7 -4.13 -6.02 -6.76
C THR A 7 -5.46 -5.47 -6.26
N LEU A 8 -5.44 -4.80 -5.12
CA LEU A 8 -6.60 -4.15 -4.52
C LEU A 8 -6.36 -2.64 -4.46
N GLU A 9 -7.45 -1.88 -4.46
CA GLU A 9 -7.41 -0.44 -4.30
C GLU A 9 -7.78 -0.06 -2.87
N GLY A 10 -7.13 0.98 -2.36
CA GLY A 10 -7.36 1.47 -1.01
C GLY A 10 -6.87 2.89 -0.82
N LYS A 11 -7.16 3.42 0.37
CA LYS A 11 -6.81 4.77 0.79
C LYS A 11 -5.91 4.72 2.01
N ILE A 12 -4.93 5.60 2.06
CA ILE A 12 -4.03 5.67 3.21
C ILE A 12 -4.72 6.37 4.36
N THR A 13 -4.84 5.68 5.49
CA THR A 13 -5.46 6.19 6.71
C THR A 13 -4.43 6.67 7.72
N GLU A 14 -3.26 6.00 7.81
CA GLU A 14 -2.20 6.36 8.74
C GLU A 14 -0.81 6.13 8.14
N THR A 15 0.13 7.02 8.48
CA THR A 15 1.56 6.87 8.16
C THR A 15 2.31 6.43 9.41
N LEU A 16 2.97 5.27 9.34
CA LEU A 16 3.74 4.69 10.44
C LEU A 16 5.25 4.91 10.22
N PRO A 17 6.07 4.83 11.28
CA PRO A 17 7.52 4.83 11.13
C PRO A 17 7.98 3.66 10.24
N ASN A 18 9.18 3.79 9.64
CA ASN A 18 9.77 2.83 8.69
C ASN A 18 9.13 2.73 7.29
N ALA A 19 8.37 3.77 6.88
CA ALA A 19 7.64 3.78 5.61
C ALA A 19 6.63 2.62 5.51
N ASN A 20 6.01 2.32 6.65
CA ASN A 20 4.81 1.51 6.74
C ASN A 20 3.58 2.42 6.69
N PHE A 21 2.52 1.93 6.07
CA PHE A 21 1.30 2.69 5.85
C PHE A 21 0.13 1.80 6.21
N ARG A 22 -0.85 2.36 6.93
CA ARG A 22 -2.14 1.72 7.09
C ARG A 22 -2.99 2.12 5.89
N VAL A 23 -3.44 1.12 5.15
CA VAL A 23 -4.31 1.29 4.00
C VAL A 23 -5.66 0.68 4.34
N GLU A 24 -6.70 1.48 4.19
CA GLU A 24 -8.08 1.03 4.23
C GLU A 24 -8.49 0.64 2.82
N LEU A 25 -8.72 -0.65 2.61
CA LEU A 25 -9.21 -1.19 1.35
C LEU A 25 -10.69 -0.83 1.19
N GLU A 26 -11.17 -0.76 -0.05
CA GLU A 26 -12.60 -0.50 -0.32
C GLU A 26 -13.52 -1.60 0.26
N ASN A 27 -12.97 -2.79 0.54
CA ASN A 27 -13.66 -3.89 1.20
C ASN A 27 -13.85 -3.68 2.73
N GLY A 28 -13.41 -2.55 3.29
CA GLY A 28 -13.51 -2.23 4.73
C GLY A 28 -12.44 -2.88 5.61
N HIS A 29 -11.45 -3.54 5.00
CA HIS A 29 -10.31 -4.12 5.70
C HIS A 29 -9.15 -3.14 5.79
N ASN A 30 -8.56 -3.03 6.97
CA ASN A 30 -7.34 -2.26 7.20
C ASN A 30 -6.13 -3.18 7.09
N VAL A 31 -5.24 -2.90 6.15
CA VAL A 31 -4.01 -3.65 5.92
C VAL A 31 -2.79 -2.79 6.19
N LEU A 32 -1.71 -3.45 6.62
CA LEU A 32 -0.40 -2.85 6.79
C LEU A 32 0.39 -3.08 5.51
N ALA A 33 0.69 -2.00 4.79
CA ALA A 33 1.46 -2.01 3.57
C ALA A 33 2.81 -1.30 3.75
N TYR A 34 3.79 -1.67 2.95
CA TYR A 34 5.08 -0.99 2.89
C TYR A 34 5.28 -0.35 1.51
N LEU A 35 6.12 0.68 1.45
CA LEU A 35 6.43 1.33 0.19
C LEU A 35 7.14 0.37 -0.78
N SER A 36 6.65 0.26 -2.01
CA SER A 36 7.31 -0.54 -3.05
C SER A 36 8.73 -0.04 -3.32
N GLY A 37 9.66 -0.96 -3.63
CA GLY A 37 11.04 -0.63 -3.93
C GLY A 37 11.20 0.36 -5.09
N LYS A 38 10.32 0.30 -6.09
CA LYS A 38 10.28 1.28 -7.19
C LYS A 38 9.93 2.68 -6.68
N MET A 39 8.96 2.81 -5.79
CA MET A 39 8.56 4.10 -5.22
C MET A 39 9.71 4.74 -4.42
N ARG A 40 10.49 3.92 -3.68
CA ARG A 40 11.70 4.39 -3.00
C ARG A 40 12.76 4.89 -3.99
N LYS A 41 12.98 4.17 -5.09
CA LYS A 41 13.94 4.57 -6.14
C LYS A 41 13.57 5.91 -6.79
N TYR A 42 12.28 6.17 -6.97
CA TYR A 42 11.78 7.42 -7.56
C TYR A 42 11.45 8.51 -6.51
N TYR A 43 11.81 8.31 -5.25
CA TYR A 43 11.54 9.25 -4.14
C TYR A 43 10.06 9.69 -4.06
N ILE A 44 9.14 8.77 -4.37
CA ILE A 44 7.71 9.05 -4.30
C ILE A 44 7.32 9.17 -2.83
N ARG A 45 6.82 10.34 -2.45
CA ARG A 45 6.29 10.59 -1.11
C ARG A 45 4.81 10.31 -1.11
N VAL A 46 4.37 9.61 -0.08
CA VAL A 46 3.00 9.16 0.08
C VAL A 46 2.43 9.86 1.30
N LEU A 47 1.25 10.46 1.15
CA LEU A 47 0.59 11.25 2.19
C LEU A 47 -0.71 10.60 2.65
N LEU A 48 -1.24 11.10 3.77
CA LEU A 48 -2.53 10.69 4.31
C LEU A 48 -3.65 11.03 3.31
N GLY A 49 -4.54 10.07 3.09
CA GLY A 49 -5.67 10.20 2.20
C GLY A 49 -5.39 9.95 0.73
N ASP A 50 -4.15 9.61 0.37
CA ASP A 50 -3.78 9.27 -0.99
C ASP A 50 -4.40 7.92 -1.41
N LYS A 51 -4.81 7.81 -2.69
CA LYS A 51 -5.33 6.57 -3.26
C LYS A 51 -4.16 5.74 -3.76
N VAL A 52 -4.05 4.51 -3.26
CA VAL A 52 -2.95 3.61 -3.60
C VAL A 52 -3.47 2.25 -4.01
N LYS A 53 -2.68 1.61 -4.87
CA LYS A 53 -2.90 0.21 -5.26
C LYS A 53 -1.99 -0.67 -4.41
N VAL A 54 -2.58 -1.64 -3.72
CA VAL A 54 -1.89 -2.57 -2.84
C VAL A 54 -1.84 -3.93 -3.53
N GLU A 55 -0.66 -4.51 -3.62
CA GLU A 55 -0.45 -5.89 -4.08
C GLU A 55 -0.40 -6.79 -2.85
N MET A 56 -1.29 -7.79 -2.78
CA MET A 56 -1.25 -8.87 -1.81
C MET A 56 -0.77 -10.15 -2.48
N SER A 57 0.29 -10.73 -1.92
CA SER A 57 0.66 -12.11 -2.20
C SER A 57 -0.25 -13.05 -1.37
N PRO A 58 -0.68 -14.19 -1.94
CA PRO A 58 -1.37 -15.23 -1.18
C PRO A 58 -0.49 -15.85 -0.09
#